data_AF-A0A6L7TDE4-F1
#
_entry.id   AF-A0A6L7TDE4-F1
#
_cell.length_a   1.000
_cell.length_b   1.000
_cell.length_c   1.000
_cell.angle_alpha   90.00
_cell.angle_beta   90.00
_cell.angle_gamma   90.00
#
_symmetry.space_group_name_H-M   'P 1'
#
loop_
_entity.id
_entity.type
_entity.pdbx_description
1 polymer ?
#
loop_
_entity_poly.entity_id
_entity_poly.type
_entity_poly.pdbx_seq_one_letter_code
_entity_poly.pdbx_strand_id
1 'polypeptide(L)'
;MKPSHYSPPMGEALRITKTIYDAFVAVSDEGNSAVRPGDLVQHMRDQNDPMGIWKIIGELNTLNELGLIRFDEETATWHLVAPSWDPTWSPQSS
;
A
#
# COMPACT_ATOMS: atom_id res chain seq x y z
N MET A 1 26.20 6.16 -18.54
CA MET A 1 26.05 4.96 -17.67
C MET A 1 24.78 5.18 -16.86
N LYS A 2 23.69 4.44 -17.14
CA LYS A 2 22.47 4.54 -16.30
C LYS A 2 22.74 3.75 -15.01
N PRO A 3 22.35 4.25 -13.82
CA PRO A 3 22.48 3.47 -12.60
C PRO A 3 21.57 2.25 -12.72
N SER A 4 22.17 1.06 -12.55
CA SER A 4 21.43 -0.19 -12.39
C SER A 4 20.57 -0.05 -11.15
N HIS A 5 19.25 -0.03 -11.32
CA HIS A 5 18.31 -0.15 -10.21
C HIS A 5 18.40 -1.58 -9.69
N TYR A 6 19.41 -1.86 -8.87
CA TYR A 6 19.44 -3.08 -8.09
C TYR A 6 18.38 -2.94 -6.99
N SER A 7 17.17 -3.42 -7.27
CA SER A 7 16.23 -3.73 -6.19
C SER A 7 16.69 -5.06 -5.58
N PRO A 8 17.22 -5.09 -4.35
CA PRO A 8 17.52 -6.35 -3.68
C PRO A 8 16.25 -7.22 -3.64
N PRO A 9 16.38 -8.56 -3.58
CA PRO A 9 15.23 -9.42 -3.36
C PRO A 9 14.50 -8.95 -2.10
N MET A 10 13.30 -8.41 -2.27
CA MET A 10 12.47 -7.94 -1.17
C MET A 10 12.19 -9.13 -0.24
N GLY A 11 12.45 -8.94 1.06
CA GLY A 11 12.04 -9.91 2.07
C GLY A 11 10.54 -10.19 1.98
N GLU A 12 10.10 -11.34 2.49
CA GLU A 12 8.70 -11.76 2.39
C GLU A 12 7.71 -10.70 2.93
N ALA A 13 8.07 -10.03 4.03
CA ALA A 13 7.29 -8.92 4.58
C ALA A 13 7.14 -7.76 3.59
N LEU A 14 8.25 -7.30 2.98
CA LEU A 14 8.24 -6.25 1.95
C LEU A 14 7.43 -6.64 0.71
N ARG A 15 7.44 -7.92 0.33
CA ARG A 15 6.60 -8.40 -0.78
C ARG A 15 5.12 -8.26 -0.47
N ILE A 16 4.70 -8.63 0.75
CA ILE A 16 3.31 -8.51 1.17
C ILE A 16 2.89 -7.03 1.22
N THR A 17 3.71 -6.17 1.81
CA THR A 17 3.46 -4.73 1.85
C THR A 17 3.30 -4.14 0.44
N LYS A 18 4.16 -4.57 -0.49
CA LYS A 18 4.07 -4.16 -1.91
C LYS A 18 2.80 -4.67 -2.58
N THR A 19 2.40 -5.92 -2.35
CA THR A 19 1.13 -6.45 -2.87
C THR A 19 -0.06 -5.61 -2.38
N ILE A 20 -0.08 -5.22 -1.10
CA ILE A 20 -1.15 -4.38 -0.55
C ILE A 20 -1.11 -2.97 -1.15
N TYR A 21 0.07 -2.39 -1.38
CA TYR A 21 0.18 -1.12 -2.08
C TYR A 21 -0.38 -1.19 -3.51
N ASP A 22 -0.07 -2.25 -4.26
CA ASP A 22 -0.58 -2.40 -5.62
C ASP A 22 -2.10 -2.57 -5.65
N ALA A 23 -2.66 -3.37 -4.74
CA ALA A 23 -4.10 -3.49 -4.56
C ALA A 23 -4.75 -2.15 -4.19
N PHE A 24 -4.10 -1.37 -3.33
CA PHE A 24 -4.55 -0.03 -2.95
C PHE A 24 -4.65 0.91 -4.15
N VAL A 25 -3.59 0.97 -4.97
CA VAL A 25 -3.57 1.81 -6.17
C VAL A 25 -4.66 1.37 -7.15
N ALA A 26 -4.80 0.06 -7.38
CA ALA A 26 -5.84 -0.47 -8.26
C ALA A 26 -7.25 -0.09 -7.80
N VAL A 27 -7.58 -0.30 -6.52
CA VAL A 27 -8.88 0.09 -5.95
C VAL A 27 -9.07 1.61 -6.00
N SER A 28 -8.00 2.38 -5.85
CA SER A 28 -8.10 3.84 -5.86
C SER A 28 -8.37 4.40 -7.27
N ASP A 29 -7.73 3.81 -8.29
CA ASP A 29 -7.88 4.19 -9.69
C ASP A 29 -9.26 3.84 -10.28
N GLU A 30 -10.00 2.92 -9.65
CA GLU A 30 -11.41 2.58 -9.99
C GLU A 30 -12.41 3.69 -9.63
N GLY A 31 -11.94 4.89 -9.26
CA GLY A 31 -12.73 6.07 -8.96
C GLY A 31 -12.91 6.34 -7.46
N ASN A 32 -12.28 5.54 -6.60
CA ASN A 32 -12.30 5.71 -5.15
C ASN A 32 -11.00 6.35 -4.66
N SER A 33 -10.97 7.67 -4.55
CA SER A 33 -9.85 8.36 -3.87
C SER A 33 -9.76 8.03 -2.37
N ALA A 34 -10.77 7.35 -1.81
CA ALA A 34 -10.88 6.94 -0.42
C ALA A 34 -11.05 5.41 -0.37
N VAL A 35 -10.11 4.71 0.26
CA VAL A 35 -10.07 3.25 0.32
C VAL A 35 -10.35 2.79 1.75
N ARG A 36 -11.20 1.78 1.91
CA ARG A 36 -11.43 1.10 3.18
C ARG A 36 -10.72 -0.26 3.18
N PRO A 37 -10.35 -0.80 4.36
CA PRO A 37 -9.78 -2.15 4.45
C PRO A 37 -10.69 -3.22 3.82
N GLY A 38 -12.01 -3.05 3.87
CA GLY A 38 -12.98 -3.95 3.26
C GLY A 38 -12.90 -3.98 1.72
N ASP A 39 -12.56 -2.87 1.08
CA ASP A 39 -12.42 -2.79 -0.37
C ASP A 39 -11.23 -3.62 -0.83
N LEU A 40 -10.12 -3.56 -0.07
CA LEU A 40 -8.93 -4.38 -0.31
C LEU A 40 -9.20 -5.87 -0.04
N VAL A 41 -9.95 -6.20 1.01
CA VAL A 41 -10.38 -7.60 1.25
C VAL A 41 -11.16 -8.14 0.06
N GLN A 42 -12.08 -7.35 -0.49
CA GLN A 42 -12.86 -7.75 -1.65
C GLN A 42 -11.99 -7.89 -2.90
N HIS A 43 -11.15 -6.90 -3.19
CA HIS A 43 -10.21 -6.95 -4.33
C HIS A 43 -9.30 -8.18 -4.27
N MET A 44 -8.71 -8.47 -3.12
CA MET A 44 -7.82 -9.63 -2.93
C MET A 44 -8.56 -10.97 -3.12
N ARG A 45 -9.84 -11.06 -2.72
CA ARG A 45 -10.68 -12.23 -2.99
C ARG A 45 -10.97 -12.40 -4.48
N ASP A 46 -11.25 -11.30 -5.17
CA ASP A 46 -11.53 -11.32 -6.61
C ASP A 46 -10.30 -11.75 -7.43
N GLN A 47 -9.10 -11.53 -6.90
CA GLN A 47 -7.82 -12.04 -7.44
C GLN A 47 -7.47 -13.48 -7.01
N ASN A 48 -8.37 -14.18 -6.27
CA ASN A 48 -8.14 -15.51 -5.72
C ASN A 48 -6.92 -15.59 -4.76
N ASP A 49 -6.58 -14.49 -4.09
CA ASP A 49 -5.52 -14.39 -3.07
C ASP A 49 -6.07 -13.77 -1.77
N PRO A 50 -7.03 -14.42 -1.09
CA PRO A 50 -7.74 -13.82 0.03
C PRO A 50 -6.80 -13.56 1.22
N MET A 51 -6.82 -12.31 1.70
CA MET A 51 -6.08 -11.89 2.89
C MET A 51 -7.02 -11.49 4.04
N GLY A 52 -6.62 -11.81 5.27
CA GLY A 52 -7.37 -11.44 6.46
C GLY A 52 -7.36 -9.93 6.73
N ILE A 53 -8.49 -9.38 7.17
CA ILE A 53 -8.66 -7.93 7.39
C ILE A 53 -7.62 -7.34 8.35
N TRP A 54 -7.23 -8.06 9.41
CA TRP A 54 -6.20 -7.61 10.34
C TRP A 54 -4.81 -7.54 9.73
N LYS A 55 -4.49 -8.43 8.80
CA LYS A 55 -3.22 -8.40 8.07
C LYS A 55 -3.19 -7.19 7.15
N ILE A 56 -4.27 -6.93 6.42
CA ILE A 56 -4.42 -5.73 5.58
C ILE A 56 -4.28 -4.45 6.41
N ILE A 57 -4.95 -4.35 7.57
CA ILE A 57 -4.81 -3.19 8.47
C ILE A 57 -3.36 -3.00 8.91
N GLY A 58 -2.66 -4.09 9.24
CA GLY A 58 -1.24 -4.03 9.59
C GLY A 58 -0.38 -3.45 8.46
N GLU A 59 -0.58 -3.92 7.23
CA GLU A 59 0.16 -3.40 6.07
C GLU A 59 -0.22 -1.95 5.72
N LEU A 60 -1.48 -1.55 5.89
CA LEU A 60 -1.90 -0.15 5.72
C LEU A 60 -1.19 0.77 6.71
N ASN A 61 -1.05 0.36 7.97
CA ASN A 61 -0.26 1.11 8.95
C ASN A 61 1.22 1.20 8.53
N THR A 62 1.81 0.13 8.03
CA THR A 62 3.18 0.17 7.47
C THR A 62 3.28 1.13 6.29
N LEU A 63 2.32 1.11 5.36
CA LEU A 63 2.29 2.04 4.22
C LEU A 63 2.10 3.50 4.66
N ASN A 64 1.37 3.73 5.76
CA ASN A 64 1.21 5.04 6.40
C ASN A 64 2.52 5.57 6.98
N GLU A 65 3.23 4.71 7.73
CA GLU A 65 4.55 5.02 8.28
C GLU A 65 5.58 5.29 7.18
N LEU A 66 5.43 4.61 6.04
CA LEU A 66 6.19 4.85 4.82
C LEU A 66 5.70 6.07 4.01
N GLY A 67 4.71 6.83 4.50
CA GLY A 67 4.21 8.04 3.85
C GLY A 67 3.59 7.82 2.45
N LEU A 68 3.30 6.57 2.07
CA LEU A 68 2.75 6.23 0.75
C LEU A 68 1.24 6.48 0.70
N ILE A 69 0.59 6.27 1.84
CA ILE A 69 -0.83 6.54 2.07
C ILE A 69 -1.00 7.33 3.36
N ARG A 70 -2.18 7.90 3.58
CA ARG A 70 -2.55 8.57 4.83
C ARG A 70 -3.93 8.12 5.30
N PHE A 71 -4.06 7.87 6.60
CA PHE A 71 -5.36 7.69 7.25
C PHE A 71 -6.04 9.04 7.51
N ASP A 72 -7.30 9.16 7.10
CA ASP A 72 -8.18 10.25 7.49
C ASP A 72 -9.07 9.79 8.65
N GLU A 73 -8.86 10.38 9.83
CA GLU A 73 -9.59 10.05 11.05
C GLU A 73 -11.06 10.49 11.01
N GLU A 74 -11.40 11.53 10.26
CA GLU A 74 -12.77 12.05 10.20
C GLU A 74 -13.69 11.08 9.45
N THR A 75 -13.18 10.52 8.35
CA THR A 75 -13.94 9.64 7.45
C THR A 75 -13.64 8.16 7.66
N ALA A 76 -12.63 7.84 8.47
CA ALA A 76 -12.08 6.51 8.66
C ALA A 76 -11.68 5.82 7.35
N THR A 77 -11.14 6.60 6.39
CA THR A 77 -10.66 6.10 5.10
C THR A 77 -9.19 6.37 4.88
N TRP A 78 -8.60 5.60 3.98
CA TRP A 78 -7.21 5.73 3.57
C TRP A 78 -7.12 6.42 2.22
N HIS A 79 -6.10 7.26 2.04
CA HIS A 79 -5.90 8.03 0.81
C HIS A 79 -4.47 7.87 0.29
N LEU A 80 -4.32 7.80 -1.03
CA LEU A 80 -3.01 7.78 -1.68
C LEU A 80 -2.32 9.13 -1.48
N VAL A 81 -1.06 9.12 -1.03
CA VAL A 81 -0.23 10.34 -0.89
C VAL A 81 0.90 10.34 -1.92
N ALA A 82 1.52 9.19 -2.17
CA ALA A 82 2.58 9.03 -3.16
C ALA A 82 2.22 7.96 -4.21
N PRO A 83 2.22 8.31 -5.51
CA PRO A 83 1.86 7.38 -6.58
C PRO A 83 2.99 6.43 -7.00
N SER A 84 4.14 6.45 -6.33
CA SER A 84 5.26 5.56 -6.65
C SER A 84 5.82 4.87 -5.43
N TRP A 85 5.80 3.54 -5.45
CA TRP A 85 6.59 2.71 -4.55
C TRP A 85 8.09 2.90 -4.82
N ASP A 86 8.78 3.54 -3.88
CA ASP A 86 10.25 3.55 -3.82
C ASP A 86 10.70 2.84 -2.53
N PRO A 87 11.23 1.61 -2.60
CA PRO A 87 11.69 0.86 -1.43
C PRO A 87 12.98 1.44 -0.80
N THR A 88 13.60 2.44 -1.45
CA THR A 88 14.75 3.19 -0.90
C THR A 88 14.33 4.50 -0.22
N TRP A 89 13.02 4.79 -0.20
CA TRP A 89 12.47 5.98 0.42
C TRP A 89 12.77 6.03 1.91
N SER A 90 13.49 7.09 2.32
CA SER A 90 13.59 7.49 3.71
C SER A 90 12.68 8.70 3.92
N PRO A 91 11.81 8.72 4.96
CA PRO A 91 11.00 9.89 5.25
C PRO A 91 11.93 11.08 5.48
N GLN A 92 11.74 12.17 4.73
CA GLN A 92 12.39 13.43 5.07
C GLN A 92 11.80 13.91 6.39
N SER A 93 12.59 13.83 7.46
CA SER A 93 12.29 14.47 8.74
C SER A 93 12.12 15.97 8.49
N SER A 94 10.93 16.51 8.74
CA SER A 94 10.73 17.95 8.93
C SER A 94 11.08 18.36 10.35
#